data_AF-A0A2Z2K6C4-F1
#
_entry.id   AF-A0A2Z2K6C4-F1
#
_cell.length_a   1.000
_cell.length_b   1.000
_cell.length_c   1.000
_cell.angle_alpha   90.00
_cell.angle_beta   90.00
_cell.angle_gamma   90.00
#
_symmetry.space_group_name_H-M   'P 1'
#
loop_
_entity.id
_entity.type
_entity.pdbx_description
1 polymer ?
#
loop_
_entity_poly.entity_id
_entity_poly.type
_entity_poly.pdbx_seq_one_letter_code
_entity_poly.pdbx_strand_id
1 'polypeptide(L)'
;MKGFTYDIDGAAQAVAQYNEIEYDGVMINREATLYIQREEKTMSETGNFGSWANGAKYTISTQQATYNNDAIEAALITDIIEDLYPESNDFIVILPDAPVGGSLYMQAIPGDTPSSTIVEIRLSFADQPFKHYNYQTADRSQVIRMFLDYWGQQKLPALDQWTDITDQFINPASGHWG
;
A
#
# COMPACT_ATOMS: atom_id res chain seq x y z
N MET A 1 -20.31 -39.36 24.27
CA MET A 1 -19.26 -38.69 23.47
C MET A 1 -19.93 -38.11 22.24
N LYS A 2 -20.01 -36.77 22.14
CA LYS A 2 -20.39 -36.07 20.90
C LYS A 2 -19.16 -35.27 20.50
N GLY A 3 -18.56 -35.64 19.37
CA GLY A 3 -17.45 -34.89 18.78
C GLY A 3 -17.98 -33.58 18.24
N PHE A 4 -17.33 -32.49 18.64
CA PHE A 4 -17.46 -31.21 17.96
C PHE A 4 -16.46 -31.23 16.81
N THR A 5 -16.94 -31.43 15.59
CA THR A 5 -16.20 -31.02 14.39
C THR A 5 -16.13 -29.50 14.42
N TYR A 6 -14.93 -28.97 14.66
CA TYR A 6 -14.65 -27.56 14.45
C TYR A 6 -14.65 -27.33 12.93
N ASP A 7 -15.57 -26.47 12.49
CA ASP A 7 -15.58 -25.92 11.15
C ASP A 7 -14.38 -24.97 11.02
N ILE A 8 -13.35 -25.43 10.30
CA ILE A 8 -12.06 -24.76 10.16
C ILE A 8 -12.18 -23.59 9.17
N ASP A 9 -13.24 -23.56 8.35
CA ASP A 9 -13.45 -22.56 7.30
C ASP A 9 -14.02 -21.25 7.87
N GLY A 10 -14.88 -21.34 8.90
CA GLY A 10 -15.43 -20.17 9.59
C GLY A 10 -14.40 -19.39 10.42
N ALA A 11 -13.38 -20.08 10.94
CA ALA A 11 -12.29 -19.44 11.71
C ALA A 11 -11.29 -18.72 10.79
N ALA A 12 -11.01 -19.25 9.60
CA ALA A 12 -10.14 -18.59 8.62
C ALA A 12 -10.78 -17.30 8.06
N GLN A 13 -12.10 -17.32 7.81
CA GLN A 13 -12.85 -16.12 7.39
C GLN A 13 -12.96 -15.07 8.50
N ALA A 14 -13.11 -15.49 9.76
CA ALA A 14 -13.09 -14.56 10.89
C ALA A 14 -11.70 -13.94 11.11
N VAL A 15 -10.61 -14.71 10.96
CA VAL A 15 -9.23 -14.20 11.13
C VAL A 15 -8.84 -13.24 9.99
N ALA A 16 -9.33 -13.45 8.76
CA ALA A 16 -9.14 -12.50 7.66
C ALA A 16 -9.82 -11.15 7.93
N GLN A 17 -11.03 -11.14 8.49
CA GLN A 17 -11.74 -9.90 8.87
C GLN A 17 -11.08 -9.12 10.02
N TYR A 18 -10.27 -9.75 10.87
CA TYR A 18 -9.56 -9.08 11.97
C TYR A 18 -8.17 -8.54 11.59
N ASN A 19 -7.73 -8.81 10.36
CA ASN A 19 -6.40 -8.45 9.87
C ASN A 19 -6.41 -7.25 8.94
N GLU A 20 -7.56 -6.67 8.63
CA GLU A 20 -7.65 -5.45 7.83
C GLU A 20 -8.13 -4.32 8.75
N ILE A 21 -7.40 -3.22 8.80
CA ILE A 21 -7.89 -1.99 9.40
C ILE A 21 -7.91 -0.90 8.35
N GLU A 22 -9.00 -0.16 8.37
CA GLU A 22 -9.10 1.08 7.63
C GLU A 22 -8.16 2.10 8.28
N TYR A 23 -7.10 2.46 7.55
CA TYR A 23 -6.19 3.52 7.95
C TYR A 23 -6.29 4.60 6.89
N ASP A 24 -6.81 5.75 7.29
CA ASP A 24 -7.10 6.87 6.41
C ASP A 24 -7.91 6.43 5.16
N GLY A 25 -8.99 5.68 5.32
CA GLY A 25 -9.87 5.28 4.21
C GLY A 25 -9.35 4.14 3.31
N VAL A 26 -8.16 3.60 3.58
CA VAL A 26 -7.61 2.45 2.85
C VAL A 26 -7.64 1.21 3.74
N MET A 27 -8.22 0.12 3.23
CA MET A 27 -8.18 -1.18 3.88
C MET A 27 -6.77 -1.75 3.73
N ILE A 28 -5.95 -1.61 4.77
CA ILE A 28 -4.62 -2.19 4.81
C ILE A 28 -4.53 -3.25 5.90
N ASN A 29 -3.63 -4.20 5.70
CA ASN A 29 -3.37 -5.18 6.72
C ASN A 29 -2.95 -4.51 8.03
N ARG A 30 -3.52 -4.92 9.16
CA ARG A 30 -3.26 -4.37 10.51
C ARG A 30 -1.79 -4.37 10.88
N GLU A 31 -1.02 -5.37 10.46
CA GLU A 31 0.42 -5.41 10.66
C GLU A 31 1.13 -4.37 9.80
N ALA A 32 0.70 -4.16 8.55
CA ALA A 32 1.19 -3.09 7.68
C ALA A 32 0.85 -1.71 8.27
N THR A 33 -0.35 -1.52 8.82
CA THR A 33 -0.71 -0.27 9.50
C THR A 33 0.09 -0.04 10.77
N LEU A 34 0.28 -1.07 11.60
CA LEU A 34 1.08 -0.96 12.82
C LEU A 34 2.55 -0.70 12.49
N TYR A 35 3.05 -1.26 11.38
CA TYR A 35 4.36 -0.95 10.84
C TYR A 35 4.45 0.51 10.40
N ILE A 36 3.50 0.97 9.57
CA ILE A 36 3.42 2.37 9.11
C ILE A 36 3.33 3.33 10.30
N GLN A 37 2.45 3.10 11.27
CA GLN A 37 2.31 3.95 12.46
C GLN A 37 3.57 3.94 13.34
N ARG A 38 4.24 2.80 13.48
CA ARG A 38 5.48 2.69 14.25
C ARG A 38 6.64 3.40 13.55
N GLU A 39 6.74 3.25 12.24
CA GLU A 39 7.77 3.92 11.45
C GLU A 39 7.50 5.42 11.34
N GLU A 40 6.26 5.87 11.15
CA GLU A 40 5.87 7.29 11.23
C GLU A 40 6.28 7.90 12.57
N LYS A 41 6.03 7.18 13.67
CA LYS A 41 6.46 7.61 15.00
C LYS A 41 7.99 7.65 15.12
N THR A 42 8.69 6.63 14.63
CA THR A 42 10.15 6.56 14.73
C THR A 42 10.83 7.60 13.84
N MET A 43 10.29 7.86 12.65
CA MET A 43 10.78 8.88 11.71
C MET A 43 10.53 10.29 12.23
N SER A 44 9.35 10.57 12.79
CA SER A 44 9.07 11.86 13.43
C SER A 44 9.89 12.11 14.69
N GLU A 45 10.28 11.07 15.43
CA GLU A 45 11.10 11.19 16.64
C GLU A 45 12.62 11.28 16.36
N THR A 46 13.11 10.69 15.26
CA THR A 46 14.57 10.56 15.04
C THR A 46 15.13 11.40 13.89
N GLY A 47 14.30 11.90 12.97
CA GLY A 47 14.73 12.76 11.85
C GLY A 47 15.81 12.14 10.94
N ASN A 48 16.02 10.82 11.01
CA ASN A 48 17.20 10.17 10.43
C ASN A 48 16.81 9.43 9.14
N PHE A 49 17.01 10.09 8.00
CA PHE A 49 16.82 9.52 6.64
C PHE A 49 18.07 8.75 6.25
N GLY A 50 18.27 7.60 6.88
CA GLY A 50 19.42 6.73 6.62
C GLY A 50 19.48 6.26 5.16
N SER A 51 20.69 6.22 4.61
CA SER A 51 21.02 5.63 3.31
C SER A 51 20.94 4.10 3.40
N TRP A 52 20.04 3.47 2.63
CA TRP A 52 19.82 2.02 2.62
C TRP A 52 20.19 1.43 1.26
N ALA A 53 21.42 0.94 1.12
CA ALA A 53 21.91 0.33 -0.11
C ALA A 53 21.63 -1.18 -0.17
N ASN A 54 21.02 -1.61 -1.28
CA ASN A 54 21.07 -2.95 -1.90
C ASN A 54 20.63 -4.15 -1.04
N GLY A 55 19.32 -4.28 -0.87
CA GLY A 55 18.68 -5.48 -0.31
C GLY A 55 17.31 -5.23 0.31
N ALA A 56 16.55 -4.24 -0.21
CA ALA A 56 15.24 -3.91 0.35
C ALA A 56 14.34 -5.13 0.27
N LYS A 57 13.66 -5.39 1.39
CA LYS A 57 12.63 -6.42 1.46
C LYS A 57 11.29 -5.78 1.21
N TYR A 58 10.41 -6.55 0.60
CA TYR A 58 9.07 -6.09 0.30
C TYR A 58 8.05 -7.07 0.86
N THR A 59 6.88 -6.52 1.16
CA THR A 59 5.65 -7.27 1.35
C THR A 59 4.66 -6.78 0.31
N ILE A 60 3.99 -7.70 -0.39
CA ILE A 60 2.84 -7.38 -1.23
C ILE A 60 1.59 -7.87 -0.52
N SER A 61 0.60 -7.00 -0.36
CA SER A 61 -0.73 -7.35 0.13
C SER A 61 -1.75 -7.14 -0.99
N THR A 62 -2.67 -8.09 -1.10
CA THR A 62 -3.83 -8.08 -2.00
C THR A 62 -5.07 -8.40 -1.18
N GLN A 63 -6.26 -8.37 -1.80
CA GLN A 63 -7.49 -8.80 -1.14
C GLN A 63 -7.41 -10.27 -0.68
N GLN A 64 -6.74 -11.13 -1.43
CA GLN A 64 -6.79 -12.59 -1.22
C GLN A 64 -5.57 -13.13 -0.47
N ALA A 65 -4.43 -12.43 -0.52
CA ALA A 65 -3.17 -12.95 -0.01
C ALA A 65 -2.18 -11.85 0.38
N THR A 66 -1.21 -12.24 1.23
CA THR A 66 0.00 -11.48 1.51
C THR A 66 1.23 -12.30 1.14
N TYR A 67 2.16 -11.68 0.42
CA TYR A 67 3.39 -12.28 -0.09
C TYR A 67 4.59 -11.61 0.57
N ASN A 68 5.43 -12.40 1.21
CA ASN A 68 6.71 -11.93 1.74
C ASN A 68 7.77 -11.87 0.64
N ASN A 69 8.84 -11.11 0.89
CA ASN A 69 9.94 -10.85 -0.05
C ASN A 69 10.35 -12.02 -0.95
N ASP A 70 10.58 -13.19 -0.37
CA ASP A 70 11.13 -14.34 -1.10
C ASP A 70 10.13 -14.99 -2.07
N ALA A 71 8.84 -14.65 -1.94
CA ALA A 71 7.76 -15.07 -2.83
C ALA A 71 7.42 -14.02 -3.90
N ILE A 72 8.02 -12.83 -3.85
CA ILE A 72 7.74 -11.75 -4.79
C ILE A 72 8.61 -11.92 -6.03
N GLU A 73 7.95 -11.99 -7.18
CA GLU A 73 8.58 -12.00 -8.49
C GLU A 73 7.82 -11.11 -9.46
N ALA A 74 8.47 -10.73 -10.57
CA ALA A 74 7.87 -9.83 -11.56
C ALA A 74 6.56 -10.38 -12.16
N ALA A 75 6.46 -11.70 -12.32
CA ALA A 75 5.24 -12.36 -12.80
C ALA A 75 4.09 -12.16 -11.82
N LEU A 76 4.31 -12.40 -10.52
CA LEU A 76 3.31 -12.16 -9.48
C LEU A 76 2.75 -10.73 -9.51
N ILE A 77 3.64 -9.72 -9.57
CA ILE A 77 3.22 -8.30 -9.65
C ILE A 77 2.38 -8.04 -10.91
N THR A 78 2.81 -8.61 -12.04
CA THR A 78 2.13 -8.44 -13.32
C THR A 78 0.74 -9.06 -13.27
N ASP A 79 0.63 -10.32 -12.84
CA ASP A 79 -0.61 -11.08 -12.78
C ASP A 79 -1.63 -10.39 -11.87
N ILE A 80 -1.23 -9.94 -10.67
CA ILE A 80 -2.11 -9.21 -9.75
C ILE A 80 -2.65 -7.93 -10.40
N ILE A 81 -1.79 -7.15 -11.04
CA ILE A 81 -2.20 -5.88 -11.68
C ILE A 81 -3.10 -6.14 -12.89
N GLU A 82 -2.82 -7.18 -13.67
CA GLU A 82 -3.65 -7.59 -14.81
C GLU A 82 -5.04 -8.07 -14.39
N ASP A 83 -5.15 -8.64 -13.19
CA ASP A 83 -6.40 -9.16 -12.64
C ASP A 83 -7.21 -8.14 -11.83
N LEU A 84 -6.70 -6.92 -11.57
CA LEU A 84 -7.47 -5.87 -10.89
C LEU A 84 -8.78 -5.58 -11.65
N TYR A 85 -9.92 -5.84 -11.01
CA TYR A 85 -11.23 -5.73 -11.63
C TYR A 85 -12.13 -4.67 -10.95
N PRO A 86 -12.86 -3.82 -11.69
CA PRO A 86 -13.65 -2.72 -11.12
C PRO A 86 -14.78 -3.10 -10.17
N GLU A 87 -15.40 -4.26 -10.38
CA GLU A 87 -16.55 -4.70 -9.57
C GLU A 87 -16.12 -5.57 -8.38
N SER A 88 -14.82 -5.73 -8.16
CA SER A 88 -14.25 -6.37 -6.98
C SER A 88 -13.57 -5.31 -6.12
N ASN A 89 -13.47 -5.58 -4.81
CA ASN A 89 -12.65 -4.78 -3.90
C ASN A 89 -11.16 -5.14 -4.07
N ASP A 90 -10.68 -5.34 -5.31
CA ASP A 90 -9.32 -5.77 -5.58
C ASP A 90 -8.34 -4.63 -5.39
N PHE A 91 -7.16 -4.98 -4.90
CA PHE A 91 -6.08 -4.04 -4.70
C PHE A 91 -4.73 -4.76 -4.71
N ILE A 92 -3.68 -3.97 -4.92
CA ILE A 92 -2.31 -4.36 -4.63
C ILE A 92 -1.65 -3.23 -3.84
N VAL A 93 -1.01 -3.57 -2.74
CA VAL A 93 -0.12 -2.67 -1.98
C VAL A 93 1.25 -3.30 -1.94
N ILE A 94 2.27 -2.57 -2.38
CA ILE A 94 3.66 -2.94 -2.21
C ILE A 94 4.29 -2.07 -1.11
N LEU A 95 4.71 -2.71 -0.03
CA LEU A 95 5.30 -2.10 1.15
C LEU A 95 6.78 -2.48 1.23
N PRO A 96 7.71 -1.53 1.05
CA PRO A 96 9.11 -1.78 1.32
C PRO A 96 9.40 -1.77 2.83
N ASP A 97 10.41 -2.50 3.26
CA ASP A 97 10.92 -2.47 4.64
C ASP A 97 11.60 -1.14 4.99
N ALA A 98 12.09 -0.41 3.98
CA ALA A 98 12.60 0.94 4.12
C ALA A 98 12.04 1.86 3.02
N PRO A 99 11.77 3.16 3.30
CA PRO A 99 11.19 4.04 2.30
C PRO A 99 11.99 4.13 1.01
N VAL A 100 11.32 3.99 -0.13
CA VAL A 100 11.93 4.13 -1.46
C VAL A 100 11.82 5.59 -1.90
N GLY A 101 12.91 6.34 -1.86
CA GLY A 101 12.87 7.78 -2.19
C GLY A 101 11.90 8.59 -1.32
N GLY A 102 11.71 8.17 -0.06
CA GLY A 102 10.72 8.75 0.87
C GLY A 102 9.32 8.14 0.76
N SER A 103 9.05 7.27 -0.21
CA SER A 103 7.77 6.57 -0.30
C SER A 103 7.63 5.48 0.75
N LEU A 104 6.51 5.52 1.48
CA LEU A 104 6.14 4.53 2.48
C LEU A 104 5.52 3.29 1.86
N TYR A 105 4.77 3.44 0.77
CA TYR A 105 4.19 2.35 -0.01
C TYR A 105 3.76 2.87 -1.39
N MET A 106 3.47 1.94 -2.29
CA MET A 106 2.71 2.21 -3.51
C MET A 106 1.53 1.25 -3.62
N GLN A 107 0.38 1.75 -4.06
CA GLN A 107 -0.87 1.01 -4.16
C GLN A 107 -1.46 1.15 -5.55
N ALA A 108 -2.19 0.14 -6.00
CA ALA A 108 -3.09 0.25 -7.13
C ALA A 108 -4.45 -0.37 -6.81
N ILE A 109 -5.50 0.31 -7.25
CA ILE A 109 -6.90 -0.09 -7.14
C ILE A 109 -7.59 0.14 -8.48
N PRO A 110 -8.71 -0.55 -8.76
CA PRO A 110 -9.56 -0.18 -9.88
C PRO A 110 -9.96 1.29 -9.82
N GLY A 111 -9.95 1.96 -10.97
CA GLY A 111 -10.28 3.38 -11.06
C GLY A 111 -11.76 3.65 -11.35
N ASP A 112 -12.09 4.93 -11.49
CA ASP A 112 -13.47 5.41 -11.70
C ASP A 112 -14.16 4.88 -12.97
N THR A 113 -13.39 4.37 -13.93
CA THR A 113 -13.92 3.73 -15.14
C THR A 113 -13.50 2.26 -15.20
N PRO A 114 -14.27 1.39 -15.88
CA PRO A 114 -13.99 -0.05 -15.89
C PRO A 114 -12.63 -0.47 -16.45
N SER A 115 -11.99 0.39 -17.24
CA SER A 115 -10.68 0.14 -17.84
C SER A 115 -9.55 0.91 -17.17
N SER A 116 -9.85 1.72 -16.15
CA SER A 116 -8.84 2.53 -15.47
C SER A 116 -8.35 1.90 -14.18
N THR A 117 -7.15 2.26 -13.80
CA THR A 117 -6.53 1.93 -12.52
C THR A 117 -6.06 3.23 -11.89
N ILE A 118 -6.31 3.39 -10.60
CA ILE A 118 -5.74 4.46 -9.78
C ILE A 118 -4.51 3.88 -9.09
N VAL A 119 -3.38 4.55 -9.23
CA VAL A 119 -2.14 4.28 -8.50
C VAL A 119 -1.97 5.35 -7.45
N GLU A 120 -1.66 4.95 -6.22
CA GLU A 120 -1.44 5.86 -5.10
C GLU A 120 -0.05 5.68 -4.51
N ILE A 121 0.55 6.78 -4.05
CA ILE A 121 1.84 6.76 -3.38
C ILE A 121 1.85 7.75 -2.22
N ARG A 122 2.22 7.25 -1.03
CA ARG A 122 2.39 8.09 0.17
C ARG A 122 3.87 8.32 0.41
N LEU A 123 4.27 9.59 0.56
CA LEU A 123 5.63 10.03 0.84
C LEU A 123 5.74 10.62 2.25
N SER A 124 6.80 10.27 2.97
CA SER A 124 7.20 10.93 4.22
C SER A 124 8.39 11.87 3.99
N PHE A 125 8.44 12.94 4.78
CA PHE A 125 9.52 13.94 4.75
C PHE A 125 9.97 14.24 6.18
N ALA A 126 11.22 14.72 6.34
CA ALA A 126 11.82 15.03 7.64
C ALA A 126 10.98 15.94 8.52
N ASP A 127 10.49 17.02 7.92
CA ASP A 127 10.00 18.18 8.65
C ASP A 127 8.57 18.55 8.21
N GLN A 128 7.89 17.68 7.48
CA GLN A 128 6.56 17.95 6.92
C GLN A 128 5.63 16.77 7.15
N PRO A 129 4.31 17.02 7.25
CA PRO A 129 3.33 15.95 7.17
C PRO A 129 3.52 15.16 5.87
N PHE A 130 3.04 13.92 5.86
CA PHE A 130 3.10 13.10 4.66
C PHE A 130 2.45 13.80 3.48
N LYS A 131 2.86 13.44 2.26
CA LYS A 131 2.12 13.74 1.05
C LYS A 131 1.51 12.46 0.49
N HIS A 132 0.27 12.53 0.05
CA HIS A 132 -0.41 11.43 -0.62
C HIS A 132 -0.76 11.86 -2.04
N TYR A 133 -0.29 11.11 -3.03
CA TYR A 133 -0.54 11.39 -4.43
C TYR A 133 -1.29 10.23 -5.07
N ASN A 134 -2.17 10.54 -6.02
CA ASN A 134 -2.71 9.53 -6.93
C ASN A 134 -2.50 9.88 -8.41
N TYR A 135 -2.58 8.86 -9.23
CA TYR A 135 -2.51 8.94 -10.68
C TYR A 135 -3.45 7.92 -11.30
N GLN A 136 -4.34 8.36 -12.18
CA GLN A 136 -5.28 7.49 -12.86
C GLN A 136 -4.88 7.30 -14.32
N THR A 137 -4.88 6.06 -14.77
CA THR A 137 -4.56 5.71 -16.16
C THR A 137 -5.37 4.51 -16.63
N ALA A 138 -5.60 4.42 -17.94
CA ALA A 138 -6.11 3.21 -18.59
C ALA A 138 -4.99 2.35 -19.19
N ASP A 139 -3.74 2.82 -19.13
CA ASP A 139 -2.57 2.05 -19.58
C ASP A 139 -2.10 1.11 -18.47
N ARG A 140 -2.62 -0.13 -18.47
CA ARG A 140 -2.19 -1.18 -17.53
C ARG A 140 -0.69 -1.45 -17.59
N SER A 141 -0.08 -1.38 -18.78
CA SER A 141 1.37 -1.58 -18.94
C SER A 141 2.18 -0.46 -18.28
N GLN A 142 1.63 0.75 -18.17
CA GLN A 142 2.22 1.81 -17.38
C GLN A 142 2.20 1.49 -15.88
N VAL A 143 1.08 1.01 -15.35
CA VAL A 143 0.97 0.62 -13.94
C VAL A 143 1.94 -0.51 -13.59
N ILE A 144 2.00 -1.57 -14.42
CA ILE A 144 2.95 -2.68 -14.23
C ILE A 144 4.39 -2.16 -14.19
N ARG A 145 4.77 -1.28 -15.13
CA ARG A 145 6.12 -0.69 -15.15
C ARG A 145 6.42 0.12 -13.88
N MET A 146 5.46 0.88 -13.36
CA MET A 146 5.63 1.62 -12.11
C MET A 146 5.95 0.67 -10.95
N PHE A 147 5.17 -0.41 -10.80
CA PHE A 147 5.39 -1.40 -9.73
C PHE A 147 6.70 -2.16 -9.87
N LEU A 148 7.07 -2.57 -11.10
CA LEU A 148 8.33 -3.25 -11.34
C LEU A 148 9.54 -2.33 -11.13
N ASP A 149 9.47 -1.05 -11.52
CA ASP A 149 10.52 -0.06 -11.24
C ASP A 149 10.63 0.20 -9.72
N TYR A 150 9.50 0.29 -9.02
CA TYR A 150 9.46 0.53 -7.57
C TYR A 150 10.06 -0.64 -6.77
N TRP A 151 9.69 -1.87 -7.13
CA TRP A 151 10.20 -3.09 -6.51
C TRP A 151 11.65 -3.41 -6.92
N GLY A 152 11.90 -3.48 -8.22
CA GLY A 152 13.15 -4.02 -8.76
C GLY A 152 14.28 -3.00 -8.87
N GLN A 153 13.95 -1.71 -9.01
CA GLN A 153 14.94 -0.63 -9.18
C GLN A 153 14.89 0.42 -8.06
N GLN A 154 14.00 0.26 -7.07
CA GLN A 154 13.81 1.24 -6.00
C GLN A 154 13.58 2.66 -6.56
N LYS A 155 12.80 2.73 -7.64
CA LYS A 155 12.62 3.96 -8.40
C LYS A 155 11.17 4.43 -8.33
N LEU A 156 11.01 5.70 -7.95
CA LEU A 156 9.71 6.36 -7.95
C LEU A 156 9.28 6.80 -9.36
N PRO A 157 7.97 6.77 -9.66
CA PRO A 157 7.44 7.45 -10.83
C PRO A 157 7.66 8.96 -10.72
N ALA A 158 7.71 9.65 -11.87
CA ALA A 158 7.67 11.11 -11.87
C ALA A 158 6.26 11.57 -11.42
N LEU A 159 6.22 12.50 -10.46
CA LEU A 159 4.98 12.93 -9.79
C LEU A 159 4.37 14.21 -10.39
N ASP A 160 4.92 14.74 -11.47
CA ASP A 160 4.49 15.99 -12.10
C ASP A 160 3.07 15.94 -12.67
N GLN A 161 2.57 14.74 -12.99
CA GLN A 161 1.21 14.50 -13.47
C GLN A 161 0.26 13.90 -12.41
N TRP A 162 0.72 13.77 -11.17
CA TRP A 162 -0.06 13.15 -10.09
C TRP A 162 -0.86 14.22 -9.36
N THR A 163 -2.02 13.85 -8.84
CA THR A 163 -2.86 14.72 -8.02
C THR A 163 -2.45 14.58 -6.57
N ASP A 164 -2.15 15.69 -5.90
CA ASP A 164 -1.98 15.72 -4.44
C ASP A 164 -3.35 15.58 -3.79
N ILE A 165 -3.57 14.45 -3.10
CA ILE A 165 -4.81 14.10 -2.40
C ILE A 165 -4.62 14.14 -0.87
N THR A 166 -3.51 14.70 -0.38
CA THR A 166 -3.14 14.71 1.05
C THR A 166 -4.28 15.20 1.94
N ASP A 167 -4.97 16.27 1.55
CA ASP A 167 -6.04 16.90 2.35
C ASP A 167 -7.27 16.00 2.54
N GLN A 168 -7.44 14.96 1.72
CA GLN A 168 -8.52 13.97 1.88
C GLN A 168 -8.27 13.04 3.06
N PHE A 169 -7.02 12.97 3.53
CA PHE A 169 -6.55 12.06 4.58
C PHE A 169 -6.11 12.80 5.85
N ILE A 170 -6.12 14.13 5.82
CA ILE A 170 -5.94 14.96 7.02
C ILE A 170 -7.34 15.39 7.47
N ASN A 171 -7.81 14.83 8.58
CA ASN A 171 -9.11 15.21 9.15
C ASN A 171 -9.14 16.72 9.46
N PRO A 172 -10.06 17.52 8.87
CA PRO A 172 -10.17 18.94 9.19
C PRO A 172 -10.59 19.23 10.64
N ALA A 173 -11.03 18.22 11.40
CA ALA A 173 -11.49 18.38 12.78
C ALA A 173 -10.39 18.63 13.83
N SER A 174 -9.10 18.65 13.46
CA SER A 174 -8.02 19.08 14.36
C SER A 174 -7.72 20.59 14.29
N GLY A 175 -8.50 21.37 13.53
CA GLY A 175 -8.36 22.83 13.40
C GLY A 175 -9.36 23.63 14.25
N HIS A 176 -8.85 24.20 15.35
CA HIS A 176 -9.38 25.31 16.18
C HIS A 176 -10.51 25.07 17.19
N TRP A 177 -10.18 25.27 18.47
CA TRP A 177 -10.41 26.52 19.22
C TRP A 177 -9.13 26.81 20.02
N GLY A 178 -8.58 28.02 20.12
CA GLY A 178 -9.21 29.28 20.53
C GLY A 178 -8.67 29.64 21.90
#